data_AF-A0A532VBW5-F1
#
_entry.id   AF-A0A532VBW5-F1
#
_cell.length_a   1.000
_cell.length_b   1.000
_cell.length_c   1.000
_cell.angle_alpha   90.00
_cell.angle_beta   90.00
_cell.angle_gamma   90.00
#
_symmetry.space_group_name_H-M   'P 1'
#
loop_
_entity.id
_entity.type
_entity.pdbx_description
1 polymer ?
#
loop_
_entity_poly.entity_id
_entity_poly.type
_entity_poly.pdbx_seq_one_letter_code
_entity_poly.pdbx_strand_id
1 'polypeptide(L)' 'DSFTSAILAKFLQKIKQGKDPFDLDCEEMEDILRFANAAGALTATKKGVIPSLPTQEDLCIFLNGYGKIN' A
#
# COMPACT_ATOMS: atom_id res chain seq x y z
N ASP A 1 -8.33 8.77 1.33
CA ASP A 1 -7.78 8.25 2.60
C ASP A 1 -7.05 6.93 2.46
N SER A 2 -7.65 5.91 1.85
CA SER A 2 -7.04 4.58 1.68
C SER A 2 -5.59 4.61 1.14
N PHE A 3 -5.32 5.43 0.11
CA PHE A 3 -3.97 5.64 -0.42
C PHE A 3 -2.99 6.14 0.66
N THR A 4 -3.33 7.25 1.32
CA THR A 4 -2.48 7.86 2.36
C THR A 4 -2.30 6.92 3.55
N SER A 5 -3.36 6.23 4.00
CA SER A 5 -3.25 5.26 5.10
C SER A 5 -2.35 4.08 4.75
N ALA A 6 -2.33 3.65 3.48
CA ALA A 6 -1.43 2.60 3.01
C ALA A 6 0.04 3.05 3.00
N ILE A 7 0.34 4.31 2.66
CA ILE A 7 1.68 4.89 2.83
C ILE A 7 2.08 4.85 4.31
N LEU A 8 1.21 5.34 5.19
CA LEU A 8 1.47 5.36 6.64
C LEU A 8 1.68 3.95 7.21
N ALA A 9 0.96 2.94 6.69
CA ALA A 9 1.16 1.54 7.08
C ALA A 9 2.55 1.04 6.72
N LYS A 10 3.08 1.40 5.55
CA LYS A 10 4.45 1.06 5.12
C LYS A 10 5.51 1.78 5.95
N PHE A 11 5.31 3.06 6.26
CA PHE A 11 6.21 3.80 7.14
C PHE A 11 6.23 3.19 8.55
N LEU A 12 5.06 2.85 9.09
CA LEU A 12 4.94 2.15 10.37
C LEU A 12 5.66 0.80 10.35
N GLN A 13 5.64 0.08 9.23
CA GLN A 13 6.39 -1.17 9.07
C GLN A 13 7.91 -0.93 9.16
N LYS A 14 8.44 0.12 8.51
CA LYS A 14 9.87 0.49 8.62
C LYS A 14 10.25 0.88 10.06
N ILE A 15 9.41 1.69 10.72
CA ILE A 15 9.61 2.08 12.13
C ILE A 15 9.67 0.83 13.02
N LYS A 16 8.76 -0.13 12.83
CA LYS A 16 8.77 -1.41 13.58
C LYS A 16 10.00 -2.27 13.32
N GLN A 17 10.69 -2.07 12.20
CA GLN A 17 11.96 -2.72 11.87
C GLN A 17 13.18 -1.94 12.40
N GLY A 18 12.97 -0.84 13.11
CA GLY A 18 14.05 0.04 13.59
C GLY A 18 14.71 0.86 12.49
N LYS A 19 14.05 1.01 11.32
CA LYS A 19 14.52 1.81 10.19
C LYS A 19 13.88 3.19 10.21
N ASP A 20 14.58 4.19 9.67
CA ASP A 20 13.99 5.50 9.40
C ASP A 20 12.94 5.35 8.28
N PRO A 21 11.67 5.75 8.50
CA PRO A 21 10.63 5.70 7.47
C PRO A 21 10.89 6.63 6.27
N PHE A 22 11.77 7.62 6.40
CA PHE A 22 12.10 8.61 5.36
C PHE A 22 13.43 8.33 4.64
N ASP A 23 14.22 7.38 5.13
CA ASP A 23 15.40 6.86 4.44
C ASP A 23 14.93 5.81 3.42
N LEU A 24 14.60 6.29 2.22
CA LEU A 24 14.02 5.53 1.11
C LEU A 24 14.82 5.78 -0.15
N ASP A 25 15.22 4.70 -0.81
CA ASP A 25 15.63 4.79 -2.22
C ASP A 25 14.40 4.86 -3.15
N CYS A 26 14.67 5.05 -4.44
CA CYS A 26 13.61 5.14 -5.46
C CYS A 26 12.77 3.87 -5.56
N GLU A 27 13.39 2.68 -5.42
CA GLU A 27 12.69 1.40 -5.53
C GLU A 27 11.76 1.18 -4.33
N GLU A 28 12.23 1.47 -3.11
CA GLU A 28 11.42 1.41 -1.90
C GLU A 28 10.25 2.40 -1.97
N MET A 29 10.48 3.62 -2.46
CA MET A 29 9.40 4.59 -2.65
C MET A 29 8.39 4.11 -3.71
N GLU A 30 8.84 3.55 -4.82
CA GLU A 30 7.97 3.00 -5.86
C GLU A 30 7.11 1.85 -5.31
N ASP A 31 7.69 0.94 -4.52
CA ASP A 31 6.96 -0.14 -3.87
C ASP A 31 5.89 0.36 -2.90
N ILE A 32 6.19 1.41 -2.13
CA ILE A 32 5.23 2.06 -1.23
C ILE A 32 4.09 2.69 -2.02
N LEU A 33 4.40 3.41 -3.10
CA LEU A 33 3.41 4.05 -3.96
C LEU A 33 2.55 3.02 -4.71
N ARG A 34 3.14 1.91 -5.16
CA ARG A 34 2.41 0.79 -5.78
C ARG A 34 1.43 0.16 -4.82
N PHE A 35 1.85 -0.07 -3.57
CA PHE A 35 0.97 -0.57 -2.51
C PHE A 35 -0.17 0.42 -2.21
N ALA A 36 0.13 1.71 -2.13
CA ALA A 36 -0.86 2.75 -1.88
C ALA A 36 -1.87 2.90 -3.04
N ASN A 37 -1.40 2.80 -4.29
CA ASN A 37 -2.26 2.80 -5.48
C ASN A 37 -3.21 1.61 -5.49
N ALA A 38 -2.73 0.42 -5.14
CA ALA A 38 -3.59 -0.76 -4.99
C ALA A 38 -4.69 -0.53 -3.93
N ALA A 39 -4.34 0.08 -2.80
CA ALA A 39 -5.30 0.40 -1.75
C ALA A 39 -6.36 1.40 -2.22
N GLY A 40 -5.94 2.48 -2.87
CA GLY A 40 -6.86 3.45 -3.46
C GLY A 40 -7.78 2.83 -4.52
N ALA A 41 -7.21 2.02 -5.42
CA ALA A 41 -7.95 1.36 -6.49
C ALA A 41 -9.03 0.41 -5.93
N LEU A 42 -8.66 -0.51 -5.03
CA LEU A 42 -9.61 -1.43 -4.43
C LEU A 42 -10.71 -0.71 -3.63
N THR A 43 -10.33 0.33 -2.87
CA THR A 43 -11.31 1.15 -2.15
C THR A 43 -12.33 1.79 -3.08
N ALA A 44 -11.92 2.29 -4.25
CA ALA A 44 -12.84 2.91 -5.20
C ALA A 44 -13.85 1.93 -5.83
N THR A 45 -13.61 0.60 -5.73
CA THR A 45 -14.53 -0.42 -6.27
C THR A 45 -15.67 -0.81 -5.31
N LYS A 46 -15.61 -0.40 -4.04
CA LYS A 46 -16.56 -0.80 -2.98
C LYS A 46 -17.28 0.43 -2.43
N LYS A 47 -18.52 0.25 -1.96
CA LYS A 47 -19.29 1.32 -1.30
C LYS A 47 -19.03 1.34 0.21
N GLY A 48 -19.06 2.54 0.79
CA GLY A 48 -18.95 2.78 2.23
C GLY A 48 -17.54 3.11 2.68
N VAL A 49 -17.37 4.04 3.62
CA VAL A 49 -16.06 4.63 3.98
C VAL A 49 -15.08 3.58 4.53
N ILE A 50 -15.35 3.07 5.73
CA ILE A 50 -14.52 2.03 6.37
C ILE A 50 -14.70 0.66 5.71
N PRO A 51 -15.92 0.21 5.36
CA PRO A 51 -16.10 -1.10 4.72
C PRO A 51 -15.45 -1.25 3.33
N SER A 52 -15.14 -0.15 2.64
CA SER A 52 -14.42 -0.20 1.37
C SER A 52 -12.91 -0.31 1.52
N LEU A 53 -12.36 -0.18 2.74
CA LEU A 53 -10.93 -0.33 2.95
C LEU A 53 -10.52 -1.79 2.70
N PRO A 54 -9.52 -2.04 1.84
CA PRO A 54 -9.03 -3.39 1.61
C PRO A 54 -8.24 -3.90 2.80
N THR A 55 -8.25 -5.22 2.97
CA THR A 55 -7.35 -5.90 3.89
C THR A 55 -5.95 -6.02 3.28
N GLN A 56 -4.95 -6.36 4.11
CA GLN A 56 -3.61 -6.65 3.61
C GLN A 56 -3.59 -7.85 2.64
N GLU A 57 -4.44 -8.84 2.88
CA GLU A 57 -4.60 -10.00 2.00
C GLU A 57 -5.17 -9.61 0.63
N ASP A 58 -6.22 -8.77 0.60
CA ASP A 58 -6.79 -8.23 -0.65
C ASP A 58 -5.70 -7.54 -1.50
N LEU A 59 -4.84 -6.76 -0.84
CA LEU A 59 -3.73 -6.05 -1.50
C LEU A 59 -2.68 -7.01 -2.05
N CYS A 60 -2.32 -8.04 -1.28
CA CYS A 60 -1.38 -9.08 -1.73
C CYS A 60 -1.92 -9.82 -2.96
N ILE A 61 -3.20 -10.22 -2.94
CA ILE A 61 -3.85 -10.89 -4.08
C ILE A 61 -3.85 -9.96 -5.30
N PHE A 62 -4.26 -8.71 -5.12
CA PHE A 62 -4.31 -7.73 -6.21
C PHE A 62 -2.93 -7.50 -6.83
N LEU A 63 -1.90 -7.26 -6.01
CA LEU A 63 -0.55 -6.99 -6.50
C LEU A 63 0.10 -8.20 -7.17
N ASN A 64 -0.18 -9.42 -6.69
CA ASN A 64 0.31 -10.65 -7.30
C ASN A 64 -0.35 -10.95 -8.66
N GLY A 65 -1.61 -10.53 -8.84
CA GLY A 65 -2.34 -10.67 -10.12
C GLY A 65 -1.79 -9.81 -11.26
N TYR A 66 -1.07 -8.72 -10.94
CA TYR A 66 -0.43 -7.81 -11.90
C TYR A 66 1.10 -7.90 -11.83
N GLY A 67 1.63 -9.13 -11.75
CA GLY A 67 3.07 -9.43 -11.64
C GLY A 67 3.96 -8.49 -12.46
N LYS A 68 5.04 -8.03 -11.82
CA LYS A 68 6.08 -7.09 -12.28
C LYS A 68 5.98 -6.76 -13.79
N ILE A 69 5.61 -5.52 -14.10
CA ILE A 69 5.93 -4.96 -15.42
C ILE A 69 7.46 -4.88 -15.42
N ASN A 70 8.09 -5.79 -16.16
CA ASN A 70 9.54 -5.86 -16.35
C ASN A 70 10.07 -4.55 -16.96
#